data_AF-A0AA90U421-F1
#
_entry.id   AF-A0AA90U421-F1
#
_cell.length_a   1.000
_cell.length_b   1.000
_cell.length_c   1.000
_cell.angle_alpha   90.00
_cell.angle_beta   90.00
_cell.angle_gamma   90.00
#
_symmetry.space_group_name_H-M   'P 1'
#
loop_
_entity.id
_entity.type
_entity.pdbx_description
1 polymer ?
#
loop_
_entity_poly.entity_id
_entity_poly.type
_entity_poly.pdbx_seq_one_letter_code
_entity_poly.pdbx_strand_id
1 'polypeptide(L)'
;MSSPTLTRNNHIITVSEGKNLVVNFDESGRLLSVTRNGETFRRSLSGDFYRLGWSGDKRIVEKMSGESSKEVMNSVKSLVSNAVSQCHDTDRPDLNLIERKTAEMETDRNSLLSMYRQMPLIPPGLSRPIYVELSYGCIWNRCTICSSHLERHYEERSLDDFMKHLDNVASYFGQGISSRTGVLLGDANAMNIEQKTLNLALSTIKKKFGLEIQSSFDIFTTPKKKNMIHFQDMKRNGLDRVNVYIQSGAYKVLRMLNEHTNATEILNLVNN
;
A
#
# COMPACT_ATOMS: atom_id res chain seq x y z
N MET A 1 17.63 -32.66 8.06
CA MET A 1 16.92 -31.39 7.81
C MET A 1 15.86 -31.24 8.87
N SER A 2 15.73 -30.05 9.45
CA SER A 2 14.67 -29.77 10.44
C SER A 2 13.32 -29.76 9.73
N SER A 3 12.29 -30.39 10.29
CA SER A 3 10.95 -30.32 9.70
C SER A 3 10.44 -28.88 9.66
N PRO A 4 9.81 -28.43 8.56
CA PRO A 4 9.21 -27.11 8.48
C PRO A 4 8.14 -26.92 9.57
N THR A 5 8.09 -25.73 10.15
CA THR A 5 7.07 -25.33 11.13
C THR A 5 6.14 -24.30 10.52
N LEU A 6 4.84 -24.44 10.79
CA LEU A 6 3.81 -23.50 10.35
C LEU A 6 3.10 -22.88 11.57
N THR A 7 3.09 -21.55 11.65
CA THR A 7 2.40 -20.80 12.70
C THR A 7 1.52 -19.71 12.10
N ARG A 8 0.49 -19.28 12.84
CA ARG A 8 -0.39 -18.18 12.46
C ARG A 8 -0.51 -17.21 13.63
N ASN A 9 -0.22 -15.94 13.38
CA ASN A 9 -0.32 -14.88 14.38
C ASN A 9 -0.68 -13.55 13.71
N ASN A 10 -1.62 -12.79 14.28
CA ASN A 10 -2.03 -11.46 13.80
C ASN A 10 -2.24 -11.40 12.27
N HIS A 11 -3.04 -12.33 11.73
CA HIS A 11 -3.32 -12.43 10.30
C HIS A 11 -2.09 -12.61 9.39
N ILE A 12 -0.99 -13.14 9.94
CA ILE A 12 0.21 -13.52 9.20
C ILE A 12 0.43 -15.02 9.39
N ILE A 13 0.67 -15.70 8.29
CA ILE A 13 1.02 -17.12 8.25
C ILE A 13 2.52 -17.22 8.05
N THR A 14 3.21 -17.92 8.97
CA THR A 14 4.66 -18.05 8.95
C THR A 14 5.06 -19.50 8.73
N VAL A 15 5.80 -19.75 7.65
CA VAL A 15 6.45 -21.04 7.36
C VAL A 15 7.94 -20.88 7.62
N SER A 16 8.56 -21.77 8.39
CA SER A 16 9.99 -21.69 8.67
C SER A 16 10.69 -23.04 8.71
N GLU A 17 11.96 -23.04 8.30
CA GLU A 17 12.91 -24.15 8.51
C GLU A 17 13.97 -23.67 9.51
N GLY A 18 13.73 -23.98 10.79
CA GLY A 18 14.56 -23.51 11.89
C GLY A 18 14.65 -21.97 11.95
N LYS A 19 15.85 -21.46 12.24
CA LYS A 19 16.13 -20.01 12.28
C LYS A 19 16.72 -19.47 10.96
N ASN A 20 17.04 -20.36 10.02
CA ASN A 20 17.78 -19.99 8.82
C ASN A 20 16.88 -19.47 7.71
N LEU A 21 15.63 -19.93 7.65
CA LEU A 21 14.66 -19.47 6.66
C LEU A 21 13.29 -19.31 7.31
N VAL A 22 12.77 -18.08 7.32
CA VAL A 22 11.45 -17.72 7.85
C VAL A 22 10.71 -16.94 6.78
N VAL A 23 9.53 -17.42 6.38
CA VAL A 23 8.73 -16.84 5.30
C VAL A 23 7.36 -16.46 5.84
N ASN A 24 6.97 -15.21 5.64
CA ASN A 24 5.68 -14.68 6.08
C ASN A 24 4.76 -14.45 4.89
N PHE A 25 3.52 -14.92 5.01
CA PHE A 25 2.45 -14.77 4.05
C PHE A 25 1.24 -14.06 4.68
N ASP A 26 0.44 -13.36 3.88
CA ASP A 26 -0.88 -12.92 4.32
C ASP A 26 -1.89 -14.09 4.29
N GLU A 27 -3.11 -13.86 4.77
CA GLU A 27 -4.14 -14.90 4.83
C GLU A 27 -4.67 -15.32 3.45
N SER A 28 -4.29 -14.60 2.37
CA SER A 28 -4.53 -15.02 1.00
C SER A 28 -3.39 -15.83 0.40
N GLY A 29 -2.36 -16.15 1.18
CA GLY A 29 -1.17 -16.91 0.76
C GLY A 29 -0.13 -16.09 0.00
N ARG A 30 -0.20 -14.75 0.04
CA ARG A 30 0.76 -13.89 -0.68
C ARG A 30 1.99 -13.61 0.16
N LEU A 31 3.15 -13.68 -0.47
CA LEU A 31 4.43 -13.44 0.17
C LEU A 31 4.56 -11.99 0.65
N LEU A 32 4.86 -11.81 1.93
CA LEU A 32 5.09 -10.52 2.58
C LEU A 32 6.58 -10.25 2.80
N SER A 33 7.29 -11.23 3.36
CA SER A 33 8.71 -11.12 3.66
C SER A 33 9.38 -12.47 3.77
N VAL A 34 10.67 -12.50 3.44
CA VAL A 34 11.56 -13.65 3.64
C VAL A 34 12.70 -13.21 4.54
N THR A 35 13.00 -13.97 5.59
CA THR A 35 14.25 -13.83 6.34
C THR A 35 15.10 -15.05 6.07
N ARG A 36 16.27 -14.86 5.45
CA ARG A 36 17.19 -15.93 5.08
C ARG A 36 18.59 -15.60 5.60
N ASN A 37 19.16 -16.47 6.43
CA ASN A 37 20.49 -16.31 7.01
C ASN A 37 20.73 -14.93 7.67
N GLY A 38 19.72 -14.41 8.37
CA GLY A 38 19.78 -13.11 9.04
C GLY A 38 19.48 -11.89 8.15
N GLU A 39 19.41 -12.05 6.83
CA GLU A 39 18.98 -10.99 5.91
C GLU A 39 17.47 -11.00 5.72
N THR A 40 16.84 -9.83 5.66
CA THR A 40 15.40 -9.69 5.41
C THR A 40 15.13 -9.16 4.01
N PHE A 41 14.20 -9.80 3.31
CA PHE A 41 13.75 -9.42 1.98
C PHE A 41 12.25 -9.16 2.02
N ARG A 42 11.78 -8.15 1.28
CA ARG A 42 10.36 -7.90 1.05
C ARG A 42 10.05 -7.94 -0.43
N ARG A 43 8.91 -8.53 -0.76
CA ARG A 43 8.32 -8.50 -2.09
C ARG A 43 7.24 -7.44 -2.14
N SER A 44 7.28 -6.56 -3.13
CA SER A 44 6.18 -5.63 -3.42
C SER A 44 5.01 -6.37 -4.09
N LEU A 45 3.83 -5.74 -4.13
CA LEU A 45 2.70 -6.29 -4.91
C LEU A 45 2.99 -6.32 -6.43
N SER A 46 3.94 -5.50 -6.90
CA SER A 46 4.40 -5.48 -8.29
C SER A 46 5.41 -6.59 -8.63
N GLY A 47 5.78 -7.42 -7.66
CA GLY A 47 6.73 -8.52 -7.81
C GLY A 47 8.21 -8.14 -7.62
N ASP A 48 8.51 -6.87 -7.35
CA ASP A 48 9.88 -6.41 -7.10
C ASP A 48 10.35 -6.85 -5.70
N PHE A 49 11.61 -7.25 -5.60
CA PHE A 49 12.24 -7.60 -4.32
C PHE A 49 13.15 -6.49 -3.83
N TYR A 50 13.12 -6.29 -2.51
CA TYR A 50 13.97 -5.36 -1.80
C TYR A 50 14.66 -6.06 -0.64
N ARG A 51 15.98 -5.93 -0.56
CA ARG A 51 16.75 -6.29 0.61
C ARG A 51 16.65 -5.17 1.64
N LEU A 52 16.38 -5.56 2.88
CA LEU A 52 16.26 -4.69 4.02
C LEU A 52 17.34 -5.00 5.04
N GLY A 53 18.00 -3.97 5.55
CA GLY A 53 19.04 -4.12 6.54
C GLY A 53 19.36 -2.83 7.25
N TRP A 54 20.46 -2.85 7.99
CA TRP A 54 21.04 -1.70 8.65
C TRP A 54 22.56 -1.70 8.45
N SER A 55 23.14 -0.53 8.25
CA SER A 55 24.59 -0.31 8.34
C SER A 55 24.84 0.82 9.33
N GLY A 56 25.26 0.45 10.54
CA GLY A 56 25.16 1.32 11.70
C GLY A 56 23.72 1.80 11.90
N ASP A 57 23.53 3.12 11.97
CA ASP A 57 22.21 3.75 12.15
C ASP A 57 21.45 3.99 10.84
N LYS A 58 22.03 3.64 9.69
CA LYS A 58 21.40 3.87 8.37
C LYS A 58 20.58 2.65 7.95
N ARG A 59 19.29 2.89 7.69
CA ARG A 59 18.41 1.89 7.09
C ARG A 59 18.82 1.62 5.64
N ILE A 60 18.99 0.35 5.29
CA ILE A 60 19.23 -0.09 3.92
C ILE A 60 17.93 -0.60 3.33
N VAL A 61 17.58 -0.08 2.14
CA VAL A 61 16.51 -0.58 1.28
C VAL A 61 17.07 -0.64 -0.13
N GLU A 62 17.37 -1.84 -0.61
CA GLU A 62 18.06 -2.04 -1.88
C GLU A 62 17.20 -2.90 -2.81
N LYS A 63 16.91 -2.41 -4.01
CA LYS A 63 16.19 -3.19 -5.02
C LYS A 63 17.10 -4.31 -5.53
N MET A 64 16.60 -5.54 -5.51
CA MET A 64 17.35 -6.72 -5.94
C MET A 64 17.36 -6.87 -7.47
N SER A 65 18.41 -7.51 -7.98
CA SER A 65 18.47 -7.95 -9.38
C SER A 65 17.49 -9.11 -9.64
N GLY A 66 17.20 -9.38 -10.91
CA GLY A 66 16.30 -10.47 -11.30
C GLY A 66 16.82 -11.86 -10.87
N GLU A 67 18.13 -12.08 -10.92
CA GLU A 67 18.77 -13.35 -10.52
C GLU A 67 18.67 -13.58 -9.02
N SER A 68 19.10 -12.60 -8.20
CA SER A 68 19.00 -12.70 -6.74
C SER A 68 17.55 -12.80 -6.26
N SER A 69 16.61 -12.13 -6.94
CA SER A 69 15.18 -12.25 -6.65
C SER A 69 14.66 -13.67 -6.91
N LYS A 70 15.10 -14.31 -8.00
CA LYS A 70 14.76 -15.70 -8.33
C LYS A 70 15.33 -16.67 -7.30
N GLU A 71 16.55 -16.47 -6.83
CA GLU A 71 17.14 -17.31 -5.78
C GLU A 71 16.32 -17.27 -4.48
N VAL A 72 15.91 -16.08 -4.04
CA VAL A 72 15.05 -15.93 -2.87
C VAL A 72 13.71 -16.63 -3.11
N MET A 73 13.08 -16.42 -4.26
CA MET A 73 11.82 -17.09 -4.61
C MET A 73 11.95 -18.61 -4.69
N ASN A 74 13.06 -19.14 -5.20
CA ASN A 74 13.31 -20.58 -5.25
C ASN A 74 13.41 -21.15 -3.83
N SER A 75 14.07 -20.45 -2.91
CA SER A 75 14.11 -20.88 -1.50
C SER A 75 12.72 -20.89 -0.85
N VAL A 76 11.85 -19.94 -1.20
CA VAL A 76 10.44 -19.95 -0.76
C VAL A 76 9.69 -21.13 -1.35
N LYS A 77 9.77 -21.36 -2.67
CA LYS A 77 9.11 -22.46 -3.37
C LYS A 77 9.53 -23.82 -2.77
N SER A 78 10.83 -24.04 -2.56
CA SER A 78 11.36 -25.26 -1.95
C SER A 78 10.86 -25.46 -0.52
N LEU A 79 10.86 -24.41 0.31
CA LEU A 79 10.35 -24.51 1.69
C LEU A 79 8.87 -24.88 1.73
N VAL A 80 8.05 -24.21 0.93
CA VAL A 80 6.60 -24.44 0.89
C VAL A 80 6.30 -25.85 0.40
N SER A 81 6.93 -26.31 -0.68
CA SER A 81 6.72 -27.67 -1.21
C SER A 81 7.18 -28.74 -0.22
N ASN A 82 8.29 -28.51 0.50
CA ASN A 82 8.73 -29.39 1.58
C ASN A 82 7.71 -29.41 2.74
N ALA A 83 7.17 -28.24 3.12
CA ALA A 83 6.15 -28.15 4.17
C ALA A 83 4.85 -28.88 3.80
N VAL A 84 4.41 -28.78 2.54
CA VAL A 84 3.23 -29.50 2.02
C VAL A 84 3.47 -31.01 2.05
N SER A 85 4.61 -31.50 1.54
CA SER A 85 4.89 -32.95 1.48
C SER A 85 5.05 -33.61 2.86
N GLN A 86 5.43 -32.85 3.89
CA GLN A 86 5.57 -33.35 5.27
C GLN A 86 4.30 -33.18 6.12
N CYS A 87 3.29 -32.44 5.66
CA CYS A 87 2.02 -32.27 6.37
C CYS A 87 0.94 -33.16 5.74
N HIS A 88 0.17 -33.88 6.56
CA HIS A 88 -1.01 -34.59 6.05
C HIS A 88 -2.10 -33.57 5.65
N ASP A 89 -2.57 -33.69 4.42
CA ASP A 89 -3.38 -32.74 3.65
C ASP A 89 -4.70 -32.30 4.35
N THR A 90 -5.23 -33.14 5.24
CA THR A 90 -6.49 -32.91 5.95
C THR A 90 -6.40 -31.89 7.09
N ASP A 91 -5.20 -31.52 7.54
CA ASP A 91 -5.05 -30.71 8.75
C ASP A 91 -4.74 -29.23 8.47
N ARG A 92 -4.33 -28.83 7.26
CA ARG A 92 -3.76 -27.48 6.97
C ARG A 92 -4.09 -26.90 5.58
N PRO A 93 -5.34 -26.46 5.32
CA PRO A 93 -5.77 -25.89 4.03
C PRO A 93 -5.02 -24.59 3.63
N ASP A 94 -4.41 -23.92 4.60
CA ASP A 94 -3.55 -22.75 4.44
C ASP A 94 -2.27 -23.05 3.64
N LEU A 95 -1.67 -24.23 3.79
CA LEU A 95 -0.45 -24.60 3.04
C LEU A 95 -0.71 -24.78 1.55
N ASN A 96 -1.80 -25.46 1.18
CA ASN A 96 -2.17 -25.67 -0.23
C ASN A 96 -2.48 -24.34 -0.92
N LEU A 97 -3.13 -23.41 -0.20
CA LEU A 97 -3.36 -22.06 -0.70
C LEU A 97 -2.03 -21.32 -0.93
N ILE A 98 -1.10 -21.38 0.03
CA ILE A 98 0.21 -20.75 -0.07
C ILE A 98 1.02 -21.33 -1.24
N GLU A 99 1.02 -22.65 -1.42
CA GLU A 99 1.72 -23.30 -2.53
C GLU A 99 1.20 -22.82 -3.89
N ARG A 100 -0.13 -22.88 -4.08
CA ARG A 100 -0.77 -22.38 -5.30
C ARG A 100 -0.44 -20.91 -5.55
N LYS A 101 -0.58 -20.07 -4.53
CA LYS A 101 -0.32 -18.62 -4.66
C LYS A 101 1.15 -18.33 -4.95
N THR A 102 2.07 -19.07 -4.35
CA THR A 102 3.51 -18.97 -4.63
C THR A 102 3.84 -19.33 -6.08
N ALA A 103 3.13 -20.29 -6.67
CA ALA A 103 3.25 -20.60 -8.09
C ALA A 103 2.69 -19.50 -9.00
N GLU A 104 1.62 -18.83 -8.59
CA GLU A 104 0.95 -17.76 -9.36
C GLU A 104 1.64 -16.39 -9.28
N MET A 105 2.59 -16.19 -8.35
CA MET A 105 3.19 -14.88 -8.03
C MET A 105 3.80 -14.14 -9.22
N GLU A 106 4.25 -14.84 -10.27
CA GLU A 106 4.81 -14.21 -11.46
C GLU A 106 3.75 -13.41 -12.25
N THR A 107 2.46 -13.74 -12.07
CA THR A 107 1.33 -13.07 -12.71
C THR A 107 0.70 -11.94 -11.89
N ASP A 108 1.03 -11.84 -10.58
CA ASP A 108 0.46 -10.85 -9.65
C ASP A 108 0.54 -9.42 -10.17
N ARG A 109 1.65 -9.08 -10.84
CA ARG A 109 1.89 -7.74 -11.39
C ARG A 109 0.84 -7.37 -12.43
N ASN A 110 0.49 -8.31 -13.32
CA ASN A 110 -0.48 -8.06 -14.37
C ASN A 110 -1.88 -7.89 -13.78
N SER A 111 -2.24 -8.73 -12.80
CA SER A 111 -3.50 -8.60 -12.07
C SER A 111 -3.58 -7.30 -11.26
N LEU A 112 -2.45 -6.82 -10.72
CA LEU A 112 -2.40 -5.53 -10.05
C LEU A 112 -2.61 -4.39 -11.06
N LEU A 113 -1.83 -4.38 -12.15
CA LEU A 113 -1.85 -3.33 -13.16
C LEU A 113 -3.17 -3.26 -13.93
N SER A 114 -3.93 -4.34 -14.03
CA SER A 114 -5.26 -4.30 -14.66
C SER A 114 -6.30 -3.51 -13.85
N MET A 115 -6.05 -3.25 -12.56
CA MET A 115 -6.99 -2.54 -11.68
C MET A 115 -6.69 -1.03 -11.54
N TYR A 116 -5.48 -0.58 -11.88
CA TYR A 116 -5.03 0.81 -11.69
C TYR A 116 -4.54 1.41 -13.00
N ARG A 117 -4.67 2.73 -13.15
CA ARG A 117 -4.15 3.42 -14.35
C ARG A 117 -2.62 3.34 -14.41
N GLN A 118 -1.97 3.42 -13.26
CA GLN A 118 -0.53 3.24 -13.10
C GLN A 118 -0.24 2.65 -11.71
N MET A 119 1.00 2.20 -11.47
CA MET A 119 1.43 1.66 -10.19
C MET A 119 1.06 2.58 -9.01
N PRO A 120 0.34 2.11 -7.99
CA PRO A 120 0.00 2.92 -6.82
C PRO A 120 1.21 3.63 -6.18
N LEU A 121 1.05 4.92 -5.87
CA LEU A 121 2.04 5.70 -5.13
C LEU A 121 1.69 5.69 -3.65
N ILE A 122 2.50 5.01 -2.85
CA ILE A 122 2.29 4.91 -1.41
C ILE A 122 3.22 5.90 -0.69
N PRO A 123 2.68 6.85 0.09
CA PRO A 123 3.47 7.78 0.88
C PRO A 123 4.46 7.07 1.82
N PRO A 124 5.64 7.65 2.05
CA PRO A 124 6.58 7.14 3.04
C PRO A 124 5.91 6.98 4.42
N GLY A 125 6.25 5.91 5.13
CA GLY A 125 5.70 5.63 6.46
C GLY A 125 4.39 4.83 6.47
N LEU A 126 3.73 4.65 5.32
CA LEU A 126 2.58 3.74 5.21
C LEU A 126 3.05 2.34 4.78
N SER A 127 2.89 1.35 5.67
CA SER A 127 3.25 -0.04 5.38
C SER A 127 2.01 -0.86 5.08
N ARG A 128 1.92 -1.44 3.87
CA ARG A 128 0.83 -2.36 3.45
C ARG A 128 -0.60 -1.78 3.49
N PRO A 129 -0.85 -0.51 3.11
CA PRO A 129 -2.23 -0.08 2.92
C PRO A 129 -2.84 -0.79 1.70
N ILE A 130 -4.16 -0.89 1.67
CA ILE A 130 -4.93 -1.11 0.45
C ILE A 130 -5.02 0.25 -0.26
N TYR A 131 -4.50 0.36 -1.47
CA TYR A 131 -4.67 1.59 -2.26
C TYR A 131 -6.01 1.54 -3.00
N VAL A 132 -6.79 2.62 -2.95
CA VAL A 132 -7.99 2.76 -3.78
C VAL A 132 -7.93 4.07 -4.55
N GLU A 133 -8.24 4.03 -5.84
CA GLU A 133 -8.05 5.13 -6.78
C GLU A 133 -9.41 5.77 -7.10
N LEU A 134 -9.82 6.81 -6.36
CA LEU A 134 -11.02 7.59 -6.69
C LEU A 134 -10.70 8.73 -7.67
N SER A 135 -9.55 9.37 -7.49
CA SER A 135 -8.90 10.22 -8.50
C SER A 135 -7.57 9.62 -8.90
N TYR A 136 -7.07 10.01 -10.05
CA TYR A 136 -5.72 9.73 -10.52
C TYR A 136 -4.96 11.03 -10.73
N GLY A 137 -3.67 11.04 -10.40
CA GLY A 137 -2.78 12.18 -10.65
C GLY A 137 -2.95 13.36 -9.71
N CYS A 138 -2.40 14.50 -10.11
CA CYS A 138 -2.33 15.72 -9.29
C CYS A 138 -2.96 16.91 -10.03
N ILE A 139 -3.86 17.66 -9.37
CA ILE A 139 -4.51 18.84 -9.96
C ILE A 139 -3.49 19.95 -10.27
N TRP A 140 -2.48 20.07 -9.42
CA TRP A 140 -1.45 21.09 -9.59
C TRP A 140 -0.39 20.72 -10.62
N ASN A 141 0.16 19.50 -10.51
CA ASN A 141 1.18 18.88 -11.37
C ASN A 141 2.26 19.82 -11.96
N ARG A 142 2.70 20.82 -11.18
CA ARG A 142 3.69 21.82 -11.61
C ARG A 142 4.78 22.08 -10.57
N CYS A 143 4.86 21.27 -9.52
CA CYS A 143 5.93 21.36 -8.51
C CYS A 143 7.28 21.01 -9.16
N THR A 144 8.31 21.83 -8.97
CA THR A 144 9.61 21.62 -9.63
C THR A 144 10.40 20.42 -9.11
N ILE A 145 10.05 19.91 -7.92
CA ILE A 145 10.70 18.74 -7.29
C ILE A 145 9.90 17.44 -7.47
N CYS A 146 8.67 17.51 -7.97
CA CYS A 146 7.83 16.32 -8.06
C CYS A 146 8.31 15.45 -9.22
N SER A 147 8.80 14.25 -8.94
CA SER A 147 9.10 13.25 -9.97
C SER A 147 7.97 12.24 -10.13
N SER A 148 7.14 12.05 -9.10
CA SER A 148 6.17 10.95 -9.05
C SER A 148 4.86 11.20 -9.79
N HIS A 149 4.46 12.47 -9.98
CA HIS A 149 3.17 12.82 -10.59
C HIS A 149 3.28 13.49 -11.98
N LEU A 150 4.49 13.75 -12.49
CA LEU A 150 4.69 14.53 -13.73
C LEU A 150 3.89 13.96 -14.91
N GLU A 151 3.86 12.64 -15.05
CA GLU A 151 3.14 11.93 -16.12
C GLU A 151 1.69 11.54 -15.74
N ARG A 152 1.21 11.99 -14.58
CA ARG A 152 -0.13 11.68 -14.06
C ARG A 152 -1.06 12.89 -14.15
N HIS A 153 -1.76 13.00 -15.28
CA HIS A 153 -2.81 14.01 -15.44
C HIS A 153 -3.99 13.74 -14.51
N TYR A 154 -4.53 14.80 -13.93
CA TYR A 154 -5.62 14.67 -12.98
C TYR A 154 -6.90 14.20 -13.65
N GLU A 155 -7.49 13.14 -13.12
CA GLU A 155 -8.78 12.61 -13.55
C GLU A 155 -9.57 12.09 -12.35
N GLU A 156 -10.89 12.28 -12.38
CA GLU A 156 -11.81 11.71 -11.39
C GLU A 156 -12.47 10.48 -11.99
N ARG A 157 -12.60 9.40 -11.20
CA ARG A 157 -13.43 8.26 -11.59
C ARG A 157 -14.90 8.60 -11.35
N SER A 158 -15.77 8.07 -12.20
CA SER A 158 -17.20 8.02 -11.89
C SER A 158 -17.43 7.19 -10.62
N LEU A 159 -18.51 7.46 -9.90
CA LEU A 159 -18.87 6.65 -8.74
C LEU A 159 -19.05 5.17 -9.11
N ASP A 160 -19.72 4.87 -10.22
CA ASP A 160 -19.95 3.50 -10.67
C ASP A 160 -18.64 2.76 -10.96
N ASP A 161 -17.68 3.41 -11.61
CA ASP A 161 -16.37 2.80 -11.88
C ASP A 161 -15.52 2.70 -10.62
N PHE A 162 -15.69 3.61 -9.66
CA PHE A 162 -15.08 3.49 -8.36
C PHE A 162 -15.64 2.30 -7.58
N MET A 163 -16.96 2.05 -7.62
CA MET A 163 -17.57 0.86 -6.99
C MET A 163 -16.98 -0.43 -7.57
N LYS A 164 -16.89 -0.53 -8.90
CA LYS A 164 -16.25 -1.68 -9.58
C LYS A 164 -14.77 -1.81 -9.17
N HIS A 165 -14.06 -0.69 -9.06
CA HIS A 165 -12.69 -0.67 -8.59
C HIS A 165 -12.57 -1.25 -7.17
N LEU A 166 -13.44 -0.85 -6.24
CA LEU A 166 -13.46 -1.41 -4.89
C LEU A 166 -13.74 -2.92 -4.87
N ASP A 167 -14.64 -3.39 -5.73
CA ASP A 167 -14.96 -4.81 -5.87
C ASP A 167 -13.75 -5.61 -6.39
N ASN A 168 -13.08 -5.10 -7.42
CA ASN A 168 -11.87 -5.72 -7.97
C ASN A 168 -10.75 -5.76 -6.93
N VAL A 169 -10.51 -4.66 -6.21
CA VAL A 169 -9.49 -4.58 -5.16
C VAL A 169 -9.80 -5.54 -4.01
N ALA A 170 -11.06 -5.59 -3.55
CA ALA A 170 -11.47 -6.50 -2.50
C ALA A 170 -11.31 -7.97 -2.93
N SER A 171 -11.70 -8.30 -4.17
CA SER A 171 -11.52 -9.65 -4.74
C SER A 171 -10.04 -10.02 -4.85
N TYR A 172 -9.20 -9.09 -5.32
CA TYR A 172 -7.75 -9.29 -5.42
C TYR A 172 -7.16 -9.64 -4.06
N PHE A 173 -7.37 -8.82 -3.02
CA PHE A 173 -6.80 -9.07 -1.70
C PHE A 173 -7.45 -10.25 -0.96
N GLY A 174 -8.74 -10.51 -1.17
CA GLY A 174 -9.47 -11.61 -0.54
C GLY A 174 -9.31 -11.61 0.99
N GLN A 175 -8.96 -12.78 1.56
CA GLN A 175 -8.70 -12.89 2.99
C GLN A 175 -7.47 -12.06 3.44
N GLY A 176 -6.55 -11.74 2.54
CA GLY A 176 -5.36 -10.93 2.83
C GLY A 176 -5.66 -9.47 3.19
N ILE A 177 -6.94 -9.03 3.16
CA ILE A 177 -7.40 -7.75 3.69
C ILE A 177 -7.13 -7.65 5.20
N SER A 178 -7.34 -8.73 5.96
CA SER A 178 -7.14 -8.77 7.43
C SER A 178 -5.70 -8.46 7.84
N SER A 179 -4.74 -8.71 6.94
CA SER A 179 -3.33 -8.43 7.15
C SER A 179 -2.94 -7.00 6.74
N ARG A 180 -3.87 -6.15 6.29
CA ARG A 180 -3.58 -4.78 5.83
C ARG A 180 -3.69 -3.81 6.99
N THR A 181 -2.97 -2.70 6.91
CA THR A 181 -2.88 -1.71 8.00
C THR A 181 -3.90 -0.59 7.88
N GLY A 182 -4.60 -0.49 6.75
CA GLY A 182 -5.48 0.61 6.42
C GLY A 182 -5.84 0.63 4.95
N VAL A 183 -6.72 1.54 4.58
CA VAL A 183 -6.98 1.93 3.19
C VAL A 183 -6.38 3.31 2.95
N LEU A 184 -5.63 3.46 1.87
CA LEU A 184 -5.19 4.75 1.35
C LEU A 184 -6.11 5.14 0.20
N LEU A 185 -6.93 6.17 0.41
CA LEU A 185 -7.58 6.91 -0.66
C LEU A 185 -6.51 7.70 -1.39
N GLY A 186 -6.08 7.13 -2.51
CA GLY A 186 -4.83 7.41 -3.19
C GLY A 186 -4.81 8.68 -4.03
N ASP A 187 -3.60 8.97 -4.54
CA ASP A 187 -3.18 10.18 -5.24
C ASP A 187 -3.36 11.49 -4.43
N ALA A 188 -2.56 12.49 -4.78
CA ALA A 188 -2.34 13.68 -3.93
C ALA A 188 -3.57 14.59 -3.77
N ASN A 189 -4.67 14.35 -4.48
CA ASN A 189 -5.80 15.27 -4.55
C ASN A 189 -7.18 14.62 -4.53
N ALA A 190 -7.32 13.36 -4.10
CA ALA A 190 -8.65 12.74 -4.00
C ALA A 190 -9.62 13.53 -3.10
N MET A 191 -9.08 14.25 -2.11
CA MET A 191 -9.86 15.13 -1.24
C MET A 191 -10.42 16.37 -1.94
N ASN A 192 -10.02 16.69 -3.18
CA ASN A 192 -10.54 17.83 -3.94
C ASN A 192 -11.84 17.52 -4.69
N ILE A 193 -12.27 16.26 -4.68
CA ILE A 193 -13.53 15.80 -5.25
C ILE A 193 -14.70 16.45 -4.52
N GLU A 194 -15.82 16.60 -5.23
CA GLU A 194 -17.08 17.10 -4.69
C GLU A 194 -17.46 16.37 -3.38
N GLN A 195 -17.95 17.12 -2.39
CA GLN A 195 -18.06 16.62 -1.02
C GLN A 195 -19.01 15.42 -0.87
N LYS A 196 -20.18 15.47 -1.51
CA LYS A 196 -21.17 14.39 -1.44
C LYS A 196 -20.60 13.10 -2.03
N THR A 197 -19.93 13.21 -3.17
CA THR A 197 -19.24 12.11 -3.84
C THR A 197 -18.14 11.52 -2.96
N LEU A 198 -17.30 12.36 -2.36
CA LEU A 198 -16.23 11.93 -1.47
C LEU A 198 -16.75 11.25 -0.20
N ASN A 199 -17.80 11.79 0.42
CA ASN A 199 -18.43 11.20 1.60
C ASN A 199 -19.03 9.82 1.29
N LEU A 200 -19.70 9.67 0.14
CA LEU A 200 -20.22 8.38 -0.31
C LEU A 200 -19.08 7.36 -0.54
N ALA A 201 -17.99 7.79 -1.19
CA ALA A 201 -16.81 6.96 -1.39
C ALA A 201 -16.21 6.49 -0.06
N LEU A 202 -16.00 7.39 0.90
CA LEU A 202 -15.47 7.07 2.24
C LEU A 202 -16.34 6.05 2.98
N SER A 203 -17.66 6.29 3.02
CA SER A 203 -18.59 5.38 3.70
C SER A 203 -18.60 3.99 3.05
N THR A 204 -18.45 3.94 1.72
CA THR A 204 -18.37 2.68 0.97
C THR A 204 -17.06 1.95 1.24
N ILE A 205 -15.92 2.64 1.22
CA ILE A 205 -14.61 2.08 1.57
C ILE A 205 -14.67 1.47 2.97
N LYS A 206 -15.20 2.23 3.94
CA LYS A 206 -15.34 1.79 5.34
C LYS A 206 -16.18 0.52 5.44
N LYS A 207 -17.33 0.47 4.75
CA LYS A 207 -18.20 -0.71 4.70
C LYS A 207 -17.52 -1.91 4.04
N LYS A 208 -16.73 -1.68 2.98
CA LYS A 208 -16.12 -2.74 2.17
C LYS A 208 -14.92 -3.39 2.86
N PHE A 209 -14.04 -2.58 3.46
CA PHE A 209 -12.77 -3.07 4.01
C PHE A 209 -12.74 -3.11 5.54
N GLY A 210 -13.49 -2.26 6.23
CA GLY A 210 -13.50 -2.21 7.70
C GLY A 210 -12.17 -1.78 8.33
N LEU A 211 -11.30 -1.12 7.58
CA LEU A 211 -9.99 -0.65 8.03
C LEU A 211 -9.95 0.88 8.14
N GLU A 212 -8.96 1.40 8.88
CA GLU A 212 -8.72 2.84 8.96
C GLU A 212 -8.48 3.44 7.58
N ILE A 213 -9.16 4.53 7.26
CA ILE A 213 -9.03 5.24 5.98
C ILE A 213 -8.10 6.42 6.15
N GLN A 214 -7.11 6.49 5.28
CA GLN A 214 -6.16 7.58 5.20
C GLN A 214 -6.24 8.23 3.82
N SER A 215 -6.04 9.53 3.75
CA SER A 215 -5.82 10.23 2.48
C SER A 215 -4.67 11.22 2.60
N SER A 216 -4.30 11.84 1.50
CA SER A 216 -3.24 12.84 1.47
C SER A 216 -3.67 14.03 0.63
N PHE A 217 -3.20 15.22 0.97
CA PHE A 217 -3.46 16.40 0.17
C PHE A 217 -2.30 17.40 0.18
N ASP A 218 -2.24 18.22 -0.87
CA ASP A 218 -1.34 19.37 -0.93
C ASP A 218 -1.96 20.63 -0.28
N ILE A 219 -1.10 21.43 0.34
CA ILE A 219 -1.55 22.58 1.12
C ILE A 219 -2.03 23.77 0.29
N PHE A 220 -1.81 23.81 -1.02
CA PHE A 220 -2.07 25.00 -1.84
C PHE A 220 -3.31 24.88 -2.75
N THR A 221 -3.86 23.68 -2.92
CA THR A 221 -5.11 23.44 -3.67
C THR A 221 -6.26 23.03 -2.76
N THR A 222 -6.07 22.09 -1.84
CA THR A 222 -7.16 21.53 -1.03
C THR A 222 -7.78 22.52 -0.05
N PRO A 223 -7.00 23.34 0.67
CA PRO A 223 -7.57 24.34 1.58
C PRO A 223 -8.42 25.42 0.87
N LYS A 224 -8.27 25.59 -0.45
CA LYS A 224 -9.12 26.50 -1.24
C LYS A 224 -10.51 25.91 -1.54
N LYS A 225 -10.66 24.59 -1.42
CA LYS A 225 -11.91 23.86 -1.70
C LYS A 225 -12.57 23.30 -0.44
N LYS A 226 -11.78 22.99 0.58
CA LYS A 226 -12.21 22.30 1.81
C LYS A 226 -11.95 23.18 3.03
N ASN A 227 -12.87 23.10 3.98
CA ASN A 227 -12.83 23.82 5.25
C ASN A 227 -13.15 22.83 6.38
N MET A 228 -13.16 23.30 7.63
CA MET A 228 -13.35 22.43 8.79
C MET A 228 -14.64 21.59 8.74
N ILE A 229 -15.75 22.16 8.27
CA ILE A 229 -17.03 21.43 8.15
C ILE A 229 -16.86 20.24 7.20
N HIS A 230 -16.17 20.45 6.07
CA HIS A 230 -15.89 19.37 5.13
C HIS A 230 -15.03 18.25 5.75
N PHE A 231 -14.01 18.59 6.54
CA PHE A 231 -13.18 17.58 7.23
C PHE A 231 -13.98 16.83 8.31
N GLN A 232 -14.83 17.52 9.07
CA GLN A 232 -15.73 16.89 10.04
C GLN A 232 -16.70 15.92 9.35
N ASP A 233 -17.23 16.29 8.19
CA ASP A 233 -18.10 15.42 7.41
C ASP A 233 -17.36 14.20 6.86
N MET A 234 -16.12 14.38 6.38
CA MET A 234 -15.29 13.25 5.95
C MET A 234 -15.01 12.30 7.11
N LYS A 235 -14.70 12.83 8.31
CA LYS A 235 -14.49 12.03 9.52
C LYS A 235 -15.73 11.22 9.89
N ARG A 236 -16.91 11.84 9.87
CA ARG A 236 -18.20 11.16 10.08
C ARG A 236 -18.43 10.02 9.09
N ASN A 237 -17.95 10.16 7.86
CA ASN A 237 -18.08 9.15 6.81
C ASN A 237 -16.94 8.14 6.77
N GLY A 238 -15.94 8.23 7.67
CA GLY A 238 -14.93 7.20 7.88
C GLY A 238 -13.50 7.59 7.58
N LEU A 239 -13.19 8.86 7.24
CA LEU A 239 -11.80 9.30 7.14
C LEU A 239 -11.17 9.38 8.54
N ASP A 240 -10.10 8.60 8.77
CA ASP A 240 -9.45 8.51 10.08
C ASP A 240 -8.18 9.37 10.15
N ARG A 241 -7.42 9.44 9.05
CA ARG A 241 -6.14 10.18 9.02
C ARG A 241 -5.94 10.94 7.72
N VAL A 242 -5.25 12.07 7.82
CA VAL A 242 -4.81 12.84 6.66
C VAL A 242 -3.32 13.14 6.73
N ASN A 243 -2.63 12.95 5.61
CA ASN A 243 -1.24 13.34 5.43
C ASN A 243 -1.20 14.66 4.64
N VAL A 244 -0.61 15.70 5.22
CA VAL A 244 -0.54 17.03 4.60
C VAL A 244 0.85 17.24 4.00
N TYR A 245 0.90 17.51 2.70
CA TYR A 245 2.13 17.81 1.99
C TYR A 245 2.45 19.30 2.06
N ILE A 246 3.29 19.65 3.04
CA ILE A 246 3.73 21.03 3.32
C ILE A 246 5.00 21.39 2.54
N GLN A 247 5.89 20.43 2.29
CA GLN A 247 7.21 20.55 1.63
C GLN A 247 8.24 21.43 2.35
N SER A 248 7.91 22.68 2.67
CA SER A 248 8.81 23.61 3.37
C SER A 248 8.04 24.63 4.21
N GLY A 249 8.60 25.06 5.35
CA GLY A 249 8.09 26.20 6.11
C GLY A 249 8.57 27.56 5.59
N ALA A 250 9.56 27.58 4.69
CA ALA A 250 10.14 28.82 4.17
C ALA A 250 9.43 29.26 2.90
N TYR A 251 8.75 30.41 2.94
CA TYR A 251 8.03 30.97 1.80
C TYR A 251 8.89 31.12 0.53
N LYS A 252 10.17 31.51 0.69
CA LYS A 252 11.11 31.60 -0.44
C LYS A 252 11.34 30.25 -1.12
N VAL A 253 11.44 29.18 -0.34
CA VAL A 253 11.61 27.81 -0.85
C VAL A 253 10.35 27.36 -1.57
N LEU A 254 9.16 27.51 -0.97
CA LEU A 254 7.90 27.15 -1.61
C LEU A 254 7.71 27.84 -2.98
N ARG A 255 8.08 29.12 -3.09
CA ARG A 255 8.06 29.82 -4.39
C ARG A 255 9.03 29.21 -5.41
N MET A 256 10.24 28.81 -5.00
CA MET A 256 11.17 28.09 -5.88
C MET A 256 10.62 26.72 -6.31
N LEU A 257 9.80 26.10 -5.45
CA LEU A 257 9.12 24.84 -5.73
C LEU A 257 7.89 24.99 -6.63
N ASN A 258 7.53 26.22 -7.01
CA ASN A 258 6.28 26.56 -7.67
C ASN A 258 5.06 26.11 -6.86
N GLU A 259 5.10 26.35 -5.55
CA GLU A 259 4.01 26.07 -4.61
C GLU A 259 3.53 27.40 -4.02
N HIS A 260 2.24 27.70 -4.20
CA HIS A 260 1.67 29.00 -3.86
C HIS A 260 0.83 28.94 -2.58
N THR A 261 1.52 28.92 -1.45
CA THR A 261 0.94 29.08 -0.10
C THR A 261 1.93 29.82 0.82
N ASN A 262 1.51 30.14 2.04
CA ASN A 262 2.37 30.71 3.08
C ASN A 262 2.23 29.96 4.42
N ALA A 263 3.20 30.17 5.33
CA ALA A 263 3.23 29.49 6.62
C ALA A 263 1.99 29.74 7.50
N THR A 264 1.37 30.92 7.39
CA THR A 264 0.17 31.26 8.16
C THR A 264 -1.04 30.42 7.70
N GLU A 265 -1.20 30.23 6.39
CA GLU A 265 -2.25 29.36 5.83
C GLU A 265 -2.08 27.90 6.27
N ILE A 266 -0.83 27.40 6.31
CA ILE A 266 -0.50 26.07 6.83
C ILE A 266 -0.93 25.93 8.29
N LEU A 267 -0.53 26.88 9.15
CA LEU A 267 -0.83 26.83 10.58
C LEU A 267 -2.32 26.89 10.85
N ASN A 268 -3.06 27.74 10.13
CA ASN A 268 -4.51 27.83 10.27
C ASN A 268 -5.21 26.53 9.89
N LEU A 269 -4.70 25.76 8.93
CA LEU A 269 -5.29 24.49 8.56
C LEU A 269 -5.05 23.39 9.61
N VAL A 270 -3.83 23.34 10.17
CA VAL A 270 -3.41 22.25 11.07
C VAL A 270 -3.89 22.47 12.50
N ASN A 271 -4.10 23.72 12.93
CA ASN A 271 -4.51 24.05 14.30
C ASN A 271 -6.03 23.96 14.55
N ASN A 272 -6.84 23.81 13.50
CA ASN A 272 -8.29 23.67 13.60
C ASN A 272 -8.70 22.21 13.39
#